data_AF-A0A447RRU5-F1
#
_entry.id   AF-A0A447RRU5-F1
#
_cell.length_a   1.000
_cell.length_b   1.000
_cell.length_c   1.000
_cell.angle_alpha   90.00
_cell.angle_beta   90.00
_cell.angle_gamma   90.00
#
_symmetry.space_group_name_H-M   'P 1'
#
loop_
_entity.id
_entity.type
_entity.pdbx_description
1 polymer ?
#
loop_
_entity_poly.entity_id
_entity_poly.type
_entity_poly.pdbx_seq_one_letter_code
_entity_poly.pdbx_strand_id
1 'polypeptide(L)' 'MQGQPINTAGDRHFKQALQPWSFCSTPVFDNHGRLFGSISLCCLVEHQSSADLSLTLAIAREVGNSLPYRQPAGGIQPSP' A
#
# COMPACT_ATOMS: atom_id res chain seq x y z
N MET A 1 -3.26 -2.62 -14.54
CA MET A 1 -3.48 -1.98 -13.23
C MET A 1 -2.44 -2.46 -12.21
N GLN A 2 -1.16 -2.08 -12.36
CA GLN A 2 -0.18 -2.25 -11.30
C GLN A 2 0.03 -0.88 -10.66
N GLY A 3 -0.05 -0.80 -9.33
CA GLY A 3 0.27 0.42 -8.61
C GLY A 3 -0.90 1.35 -8.26
N GLN A 4 -2.16 0.98 -8.51
CA GLN A 4 -3.31 1.80 -8.13
C GLN A 4 -3.88 1.36 -6.77
N PRO A 5 -4.33 2.32 -5.93
CA PRO A 5 -5.15 2.01 -4.76
C PRO A 5 -6.38 1.18 -5.15
N ILE A 6 -6.71 0.18 -4.34
CA ILE A 6 -7.87 -0.67 -4.56
C ILE A 6 -8.76 -0.71 -3.31
N ASN A 7 -10.06 -0.83 -3.52
CA ASN A 7 -11.00 -1.20 -2.47
C ASN A 7 -11.65 -2.54 -2.85
N THR A 8 -11.54 -3.51 -1.96
CA THR A 8 -12.21 -4.81 -2.05
C THR A 8 -13.14 -4.94 -0.85
N ALA A 9 -14.42 -5.27 -1.09
CA ALA A 9 -15.41 -5.42 -0.03
C ALA A 9 -16.47 -6.42 -0.48
N GLY A 10 -17.08 -7.13 0.48
CA GLY A 10 -18.18 -8.04 0.19
C GLY A 10 -17.78 -9.20 -0.72
N ASP A 11 -18.65 -9.54 -1.65
CA ASP A 11 -18.50 -10.62 -2.63
C ASP A 11 -17.33 -10.44 -3.61
N ARG A 12 -16.73 -9.24 -3.67
CA ARG A 12 -15.48 -9.00 -4.42
C ARG A 12 -14.27 -9.70 -3.79
N HIS A 13 -14.36 -10.14 -2.53
CA HIS A 13 -13.34 -11.00 -1.94
C HIS A 13 -13.43 -12.41 -2.51
N PHE A 14 -12.29 -12.93 -3.00
CA PHE A 14 -12.17 -14.34 -3.40
C PHE A 14 -12.46 -15.31 -2.24
N LYS A 15 -11.98 -14.99 -1.03
CA LYS A 15 -12.24 -15.81 0.16
C LYS A 15 -13.55 -15.39 0.80
N GLN A 16 -14.51 -16.31 0.86
CA GLN A 16 -15.82 -16.08 1.46
C GLN A 16 -15.74 -15.59 2.92
N ALA A 17 -14.77 -16.10 3.69
CA ALA A 17 -14.55 -15.68 5.08
C ALA A 17 -14.19 -14.19 5.24
N LEU A 18 -13.75 -13.51 4.17
CA LEU A 18 -13.44 -12.09 4.16
C LEU A 18 -14.61 -11.22 3.68
N GLN A 19 -15.72 -11.80 3.20
CA GLN A 19 -16.86 -11.03 2.71
C GLN A 19 -17.45 -10.05 3.74
N PRO A 20 -17.46 -10.32 5.06
CA PRO A 20 -17.90 -9.34 6.05
C PRO A 20 -16.97 -8.12 6.20
N TRP A 21 -15.79 -8.13 5.55
CA TRP A 21 -14.77 -7.10 5.68
C TRP A 21 -14.67 -6.24 4.41
N SER A 22 -14.20 -5.02 4.59
CA SER A 22 -13.80 -4.08 3.54
C SER A 22 -12.31 -3.76 3.72
N PHE A 23 -11.56 -3.78 2.61
CA PHE A 23 -10.13 -3.51 2.56
C PHE A 23 -9.85 -2.42 1.54
N CYS A 24 -9.26 -1.31 1.99
CA CYS A 24 -8.61 -0.33 1.14
C CYS A 24 -7.11 -0.59 1.18
N SER A 25 -6.49 -0.85 0.03
CA SER A 25 -5.06 -1.15 -0.07
C SER A 25 -4.39 -0.21 -1.05
N THR A 26 -3.32 0.46 -0.61
CA THR A 26 -2.53 1.36 -1.43
C THR A 26 -1.06 0.92 -1.46
N PRO A 27 -0.43 0.81 -2.65
CA PRO A 27 1.00 0.57 -2.74
C PRO A 27 1.81 1.75 -2.20
N VAL A 28 2.91 1.43 -1.50
CA VAL A 28 3.91 2.39 -1.02
C VAL A 28 5.06 2.40 -2.00
N PHE A 29 5.38 3.57 -2.52
CA PHE A 29 6.55 3.79 -3.35
C PHE A 29 7.60 4.56 -2.56
N ASP A 30 8.87 4.19 -2.72
CA ASP A 30 9.97 5.01 -2.22
C ASP A 30 10.14 6.29 -3.07
N ASN A 31 11.04 7.19 -2.65
CA ASN A 31 11.32 8.45 -3.34
C ASN A 31 11.86 8.28 -4.79
N HIS A 32 12.18 7.05 -5.21
CA HIS A 32 12.59 6.72 -6.59
C HIS A 32 11.46 6.09 -7.42
N GLY A 33 10.24 6.04 -6.87
CA GLY A 33 9.10 5.40 -7.52
C GLY A 33 9.20 3.87 -7.51
N ARG A 34 10.08 3.26 -6.71
CA ARG A 34 10.16 1.80 -6.59
C ARG A 34 9.11 1.32 -5.59
N LEU A 35 8.39 0.25 -5.94
CA LEU A 35 7.45 -0.39 -5.04
C LEU A 35 8.20 -0.93 -3.81
N PHE A 36 7.88 -0.41 -2.63
CA PHE A 36 8.45 -0.83 -1.37
C PHE A 36 7.53 -1.81 -0.62
N GLY A 37 6.21 -1.64 -0.74
CA GLY A 37 5.21 -2.47 -0.07
C GLY A 37 3.80 -1.98 -0.31
N SER A 38 2.88 -2.31 0.60
CA SER A 38 1.51 -1.78 0.59
C SER A 38 1.00 -1.53 2.01
N ILE A 39 0.08 -0.59 2.13
CA ILE A 39 -0.67 -0.32 3.37
C ILE A 39 -2.11 -0.69 3.11
N SER A 40 -2.71 -1.41 4.05
CA SER A 40 -4.12 -1.78 3.99
C SER A 40 -4.86 -1.32 5.24
N LEU A 41 -5.96 -0.61 5.05
CA LEU A 41 -6.95 -0.35 6.09
C LEU A 41 -8.08 -1.36 5.93
N CYS A 42 -8.47 -2.00 7.03
CA CYS A 42 -9.61 -2.92 7.03
C CYS A 42 -10.62 -2.57 8.12
N CYS A 43 -11.89 -2.80 7.81
CA CYS A 43 -13.01 -2.69 8.73
C CYS A 43 -14.10 -3.69 8.32
N LEU A 44 -15.15 -3.81 9.14
CA LEU A 44 -16.36 -4.50 8.69
C LEU A 44 -17.06 -3.67 7.61
N VAL A 45 -17.73 -4.34 6.66
CA VAL A 45 -18.42 -3.68 5.55
C VAL A 45 -19.43 -2.64 6.03
N GLU A 46 -20.14 -2.86 7.14
CA GLU A 46 -21.08 -1.88 7.69
C GLU A 46 -20.43 -0.58 8.20
N HIS A 47 -19.12 -0.60 8.45
CA HIS A 47 -18.37 0.54 8.98
C HIS A 47 -17.51 1.25 7.92
N GLN A 48 -17.55 0.80 6.66
CA GLN A 48 -16.72 1.38 5.62
C GLN A 48 -17.11 2.83 5.34
N SER A 49 -16.12 3.66 5.05
CA SER A 49 -16.29 5.05 4.66
C SER A 49 -15.79 5.28 3.24
N SER A 50 -16.45 6.20 2.53
CA SER A 50 -15.95 6.69 1.23
C SER A 50 -14.55 7.32 1.32
N ALA A 51 -14.14 7.74 2.51
CA ALA A 51 -12.83 8.35 2.76
C ALA A 51 -11.70 7.32 2.97
N ASP A 52 -12.00 6.03 3.20
CA ASP A 52 -11.00 5.03 3.59
C ASP A 52 -9.91 4.85 2.53
N LEU A 53 -10.28 4.90 1.25
CA LEU A 53 -9.31 4.76 0.16
C LEU A 53 -8.38 5.98 0.08
N SER A 54 -8.94 7.19 0.19
CA SER A 54 -8.14 8.43 0.23
C SER A 54 -7.24 8.49 1.46
N LEU A 55 -7.70 8.00 2.60
CA LEU A 55 -6.91 7.90 3.83
C LEU A 55 -5.73 6.95 3.64
N THR A 56 -5.95 5.74 3.12
CA THR A 56 -4.84 4.80 2.85
C THR A 56 -3.83 5.35 1.86
N LEU A 57 -4.26 6.14 0.87
CA LEU A 57 -3.38 6.83 -0.06
C LEU A 57 -2.51 7.89 0.62
N ALA A 58 -3.11 8.72 1.48
CA ALA A 58 -2.38 9.73 2.23
C ALA A 58 -1.31 9.09 3.13
N ILE A 59 -1.67 8.00 3.83
CA ILE A 59 -0.74 7.24 4.68
C ILE A 59 0.38 6.62 3.83
N ALA A 60 0.06 5.98 2.71
CA ALA A 60 1.06 5.36 1.85
C ALA A 60 2.07 6.37 1.29
N ARG A 61 1.61 7.58 0.94
CA ARG A 61 2.47 8.67 0.51
C ARG A 61 3.41 9.14 1.63
N GLU A 62 2.87 9.35 2.82
CA GLU A 62 3.66 9.82 3.97
C GLU A 62 4.73 8.81 4.37
N VAL A 63 4.36 7.53 4.41
CA VAL A 63 5.31 6.44 4.66
C VAL A 63 6.37 6.40 3.56
N GLY A 64 5.96 6.48 2.28
CA GLY A 64 6.87 6.49 1.13
C GLY A 64 7.93 7.60 1.20
N ASN A 65 7.50 8.81 1.58
CA ASN A 65 8.40 9.95 1.77
C ASN A 65 9.42 9.73 2.90
N SER A 66 9.02 8.98 3.93
CA SER A 66 9.84 8.67 5.11
C SER A 66 10.81 7.51 4.89
N LEU A 67 10.73 6.79 3.76
CA LEU A 67 11.61 5.65 3.51
C LEU A 67 13.05 6.11 3.24
N PRO A 68 14.05 5.52 3.93
CA PRO A 68 15.45 5.84 3.68
C PRO A 68 15.85 5.40 2.27
N TYR A 69 16.81 6.11 1.69
CA TYR A 69 17.45 5.66 0.45
C TYR A 69 18.04 4.27 0.67
N ARG A 70 17.46 3.26 0.04
CA ARG A 70 18.07 1.94 0.01
C ARG A 70 19.22 2.02 -0.99
N GLN A 71 20.45 2.24 -0.47
CA GLN A 71 21.65 2.04 -1.26
C GLN A 71 21.61 0.61 -1.83
N PRO A 72 21.87 0.42 -3.14
CA PRO A 72 22.03 -0.92 -3.66
C PRO A 72 23.15 -1.61 -2.87
N ALA A 73 22.86 -2.79 -2.33
CA ALA A 73 23.83 -3.56 -1.58
C ALA A 73 25.02 -3.87 -2.50
N GLY A 74 26.18 -3.28 -2.21
CA GLY A 74 27.47 -3.65 -2.82
C GLY A 74 27.75 -3.04 -4.19
N GLY A 75 27.97 -1.73 -4.25
CA GLY A 75 28.88 -1.17 -5.26
C GLY A 75 30.31 -1.27 -4.72
N ILE A 76 31.14 -2.17 -5.26
CA ILE A 76 32.57 -2.17 -5.00
C ILE A 76 33.10 -0.81 -5.48
N GLN A 77 33.57 0.03 -4.56
CA GLN A 77 34.36 1.19 -4.94
C GLN A 77 35.67 0.67 -5.57
N PRO A 78 36.05 1.11 -6.79
CA PRO A 78 37.39 0.82 -7.27
C PRO A 78 38.38 1.55 -6.34
N SER A 79 39.30 0.78 -5.75
CA SER A 79 40.44 1.32 -5.02
C SER A 79 41.28 2.23 -5.94
N PRO A 80 41.95 3.26 -5.38
CA PRO A 80 42.76 4.21 -6.16
C PRO A 80 43.94 3.55 -6.88
#